data_AF-A0A925LRE6-F1
#
_entry.id   AF-A0A925LRE6-F1
#
_cell.length_a   1.000
_cell.length_b   1.000
_cell.length_c   1.000
_cell.angle_alpha   90.00
_cell.angle_beta   90.00
_cell.angle_gamma   90.00
#
_symmetry.space_group_name_H-M   'P 1'
#
loop_
_entity.id
_entity.type
_entity.pdbx_description
1 polymer ?
#
loop_
_entity_poly.entity_id
_entity_poly.type
_entity_poly.pdbx_seq_one_letter_code
_entity_poly.pdbx_strand_id
1 'polypeptide(L)'
;MEATFNRVAQAFQRVEPALFILDNVDDAALLSPTVLDAALPHGSHLHVLATTRLPETPQNRMTWLPVDALHPDDAEALLDSLYAISLEGDAEWQSARDIVKRLGGHPLALEVVGVYLRDRN
;
A
#
# COMPACT_ATOMS: atom_id res chain seq x y z
N MET A 1 6.36 -21.80 -18.59
CA MET A 1 6.89 -20.64 -17.83
C MET A 1 7.57 -19.64 -18.75
N GLU A 2 8.51 -20.09 -19.59
CA GLU A 2 9.26 -19.28 -20.56
C GLU A 2 8.39 -18.54 -21.60
N ALA A 3 7.34 -19.18 -22.15
CA ALA A 3 6.44 -18.54 -23.10
C ALA A 3 5.62 -17.36 -22.49
N THR A 4 5.23 -17.47 -21.21
CA THR A 4 4.53 -16.40 -20.49
C THR A 4 5.46 -15.23 -20.24
N PHE A 5 6.69 -15.51 -19.80
CA PHE A 5 7.73 -14.50 -19.60
C PHE A 5 8.02 -13.74 -20.90
N ASN A 6 8.26 -14.44 -22.01
CA ASN A 6 8.57 -13.82 -23.30
C ASN A 6 7.44 -12.94 -23.83
N ARG A 7 6.18 -13.35 -23.64
CA ARG A 7 5.01 -12.54 -24.01
C ARG A 7 4.95 -11.23 -23.21
N VAL A 8 5.21 -11.29 -21.90
CA VAL A 8 5.22 -10.11 -21.04
C VAL A 8 6.38 -9.19 -21.40
N ALA A 9 7.58 -9.74 -21.61
CA ALA A 9 8.75 -8.98 -22.04
C ALA A 9 8.53 -8.25 -23.38
N GLN A 10 7.90 -8.91 -24.35
CA GLN A 10 7.54 -8.28 -25.63
C GLN A 10 6.50 -7.17 -25.49
N ALA A 11 5.58 -7.25 -24.53
CA ALA A 11 4.61 -6.19 -24.29
C ALA A 11 5.31 -4.89 -23.88
N PHE A 12 6.40 -4.99 -23.11
CA PHE A 12 7.21 -3.84 -22.68
C PHE A 12 8.18 -3.29 -23.73
N GLN A 13 8.31 -3.95 -24.90
CA GLN A 13 9.06 -3.42 -26.04
C GLN A 13 8.19 -2.54 -26.95
N ARG A 14 6.88 -2.49 -26.71
CA ARG A 14 5.95 -1.65 -27.48
C ARG A 14 6.01 -0.22 -26.94
N VAL A 15 5.79 0.76 -27.80
CA VAL A 15 5.82 2.19 -27.45
C VAL A 15 4.53 2.65 -26.74
N GLU A 16 3.63 1.72 -26.40
CA GLU A 16 2.38 2.03 -25.72
C GLU A 16 2.63 2.32 -24.24
N PRO A 17 1.97 3.34 -23.65
CA PRO A 17 2.09 3.60 -22.22
C PRO A 17 1.73 2.38 -21.38
N ALA A 18 2.59 2.01 -20.42
CA ALA A 18 2.32 0.91 -19.52
C ALA A 18 2.75 1.20 -18.07
N LEU A 19 1.99 0.63 -17.13
CA LEU A 19 2.30 0.61 -15.71
C LEU A 19 2.67 -0.81 -15.31
N PHE A 20 3.86 -0.98 -14.71
CA PHE A 20 4.30 -2.23 -14.15
C PHE A 20 4.28 -2.17 -12.63
N ILE A 21 3.55 -3.08 -12.00
CA ILE A 21 3.39 -3.14 -10.55
C ILE A 21 4.11 -4.38 -10.02
N LEU A 22 5.06 -4.15 -9.13
CA LEU A 22 5.76 -5.17 -8.34
C LEU A 22 5.22 -5.12 -6.91
N ASP A 23 4.31 -6.03 -6.59
CA ASP A 23 3.69 -6.06 -5.27
C ASP A 23 4.50 -6.91 -4.29
N ASN A 24 4.65 -6.41 -3.05
CA ASN A 24 5.26 -7.09 -1.91
C ASN A 24 6.68 -7.63 -2.20
N VAL A 25 7.55 -6.79 -2.76
CA VAL A 25 8.97 -7.12 -2.93
C VAL A 25 9.60 -7.27 -1.55
N ASP A 26 10.13 -8.46 -1.23
CA ASP A 26 10.68 -8.80 0.09
C ASP A 26 12.17 -9.21 0.05
N ASP A 27 12.75 -9.36 -1.14
CA ASP A 27 14.19 -9.58 -1.34
C ASP A 27 14.91 -8.29 -1.72
N ALA A 28 15.80 -7.82 -0.83
CA ALA A 28 16.59 -6.60 -1.03
C ALA A 28 17.53 -6.67 -2.25
N ALA A 29 17.94 -7.87 -2.68
CA ALA A 29 18.79 -8.03 -3.85
C ALA A 29 18.06 -7.56 -5.14
N LEU A 30 16.73 -7.69 -5.19
CA LEU A 30 15.92 -7.25 -6.32
C LEU A 30 15.84 -5.72 -6.47
N LEU A 31 16.08 -5.00 -5.37
CA LEU A 31 16.10 -3.54 -5.33
C LEU A 31 17.53 -2.97 -5.42
N SER A 32 18.54 -3.84 -5.63
CA SER A 32 19.91 -3.38 -5.84
C SER A 32 20.02 -2.60 -7.15
N PRO A 33 20.85 -1.53 -7.22
CA PRO A 33 21.02 -0.74 -8.43
C PRO A 33 21.35 -1.61 -9.66
N THR A 34 22.21 -2.61 -9.49
CA THR A 34 22.62 -3.52 -10.57
C THR A 34 21.44 -4.32 -11.13
N VAL A 35 20.56 -4.83 -10.27
CA VAL A 35 19.38 -5.59 -10.74
C VAL A 35 18.35 -4.65 -11.35
N LEU A 36 18.09 -3.50 -10.73
CA LEU A 36 17.13 -2.52 -11.24
C LEU A 36 17.52 -2.02 -12.64
N ASP A 37 18.81 -1.71 -12.87
CA ASP A 37 19.28 -1.23 -14.17
C ASP A 37 19.22 -2.31 -15.27
N ALA A 38 19.49 -3.57 -14.90
CA ALA A 38 19.52 -4.68 -15.85
C ALA A 38 18.13 -5.26 -16.15
N ALA A 39 17.24 -5.29 -15.16
CA ALA A 39 15.99 -6.06 -15.22
C ALA A 39 14.74 -5.20 -15.43
N LEU A 40 14.73 -3.95 -14.96
CA LEU A 40 13.56 -3.10 -15.17
C LEU A 40 13.52 -2.57 -16.60
N PRO A 41 12.32 -2.51 -17.22
CA PRO A 41 12.20 -1.98 -18.56
C PRO A 41 12.43 -0.46 -18.57
N HIS A 42 12.94 0.04 -19.69
CA HIS A 42 13.36 1.43 -19.86
C HIS A 42 12.48 2.14 -20.89
N GLY A 43 12.19 3.42 -20.66
CA GLY A 43 11.44 4.26 -21.59
C GLY A 43 10.50 5.24 -20.88
N SER A 44 10.29 6.41 -21.47
CA SER A 44 9.39 7.44 -20.91
C SER A 44 7.92 7.05 -20.91
N HIS A 45 7.55 6.00 -21.65
CA HIS A 45 6.19 5.44 -21.70
C HIS A 45 5.93 4.41 -20.59
N LEU A 46 6.95 4.06 -19.80
CA LEU A 46 6.87 3.01 -18.78
C LEU A 46 6.99 3.59 -17.39
N HIS A 47 5.99 3.31 -16.56
CA HIS A 47 6.00 3.61 -15.14
C HIS A 47 6.14 2.31 -14.37
N VAL A 48 7.01 2.30 -13.35
CA VAL A 48 7.19 1.16 -12.46
C VAL A 48 6.81 1.58 -11.04
N LEU A 49 5.92 0.82 -10.43
CA LEU A 49 5.53 0.96 -9.02
C LEU A 49 5.93 -0.32 -8.30
N ALA A 50 6.64 -0.20 -7.18
CA ALA A 50 6.92 -1.34 -6.32
C ALA A 50 6.45 -1.05 -4.89
N THR A 51 5.86 -2.05 -4.24
CA THR A 51 5.53 -2.01 -2.81
C THR A 51 6.48 -2.93 -2.07
N THR A 52 6.95 -2.51 -0.89
CA THR A 52 7.88 -3.29 -0.09
C THR A 52 7.78 -2.90 1.39
N ARG A 53 8.17 -3.82 2.27
CA ARG A 53 8.40 -3.56 3.70
C ARG A 53 9.89 -3.36 4.03
N LEU A 54 10.75 -3.46 3.03
CA LEU A 54 12.19 -3.27 3.18
C LEU A 54 12.51 -1.80 3.46
N PRO A 55 13.58 -1.51 4.22
CA PRO A 55 14.03 -0.15 4.41
C PRO A 55 14.52 0.45 3.09
N GLU A 56 14.45 1.77 2.98
CA GLU A 56 14.98 2.49 1.84
C GLU A 56 16.47 2.18 1.64
N THR A 57 16.85 1.84 0.41
CA THR A 57 18.24 1.63 0.04
C THR A 57 18.72 2.72 -0.90
N PRO A 58 19.99 3.16 -0.81
CA PRO A 58 20.56 4.13 -1.75
C PRO A 58 20.55 3.60 -3.19
N GLN A 59 19.76 4.24 -4.06
CA GLN A 59 19.69 3.99 -5.50
C GLN A 59 19.11 5.23 -6.20
N ASN A 60 19.22 5.33 -7.53
CA ASN A 60 18.79 6.48 -8.33
C ASN A 60 17.72 6.14 -9.39
N ARG A 61 17.23 4.90 -9.42
CA ARG A 61 16.31 4.39 -10.44
C ARG A 61 14.84 4.52 -10.05
N MET A 62 14.55 4.56 -8.76
CA MET A 62 13.21 4.65 -8.18
C MET A 62 13.15 5.78 -7.14
N THR A 63 11.98 6.38 -7.00
CA THR A 63 11.69 7.33 -5.91
C THR A 63 11.01 6.57 -4.79
N TRP A 64 11.56 6.64 -3.58
CA TRP A 64 10.94 6.07 -2.38
C TRP A 64 9.83 6.99 -1.89
N LEU A 65 8.67 6.40 -1.58
CA LEU A 65 7.53 7.11 -1.01
C LEU A 65 7.09 6.34 0.25
N PRO A 66 7.31 6.88 1.46
CA PRO A 66 6.80 6.25 2.66
C PRO A 66 5.27 6.26 2.65
N VAL A 67 4.67 5.17 3.13
CA VAL A 67 3.24 5.07 3.40
C VAL A 67 3.07 5.11 4.91
N ASP A 68 2.64 6.25 5.41
CA ASP A 68 2.45 6.49 6.84
C ASP A 68 1.10 5.96 7.33
N ALA A 69 0.92 5.97 8.65
CA ALA A 69 -0.38 5.74 9.27
C ALA A 69 -1.40 6.82 8.86
N LEU A 70 -2.69 6.50 8.94
CA LEU A 70 -3.74 7.46 8.66
C LEU A 70 -3.69 8.63 9.64
N HIS A 71 -4.03 9.81 9.14
CA HIS A 71 -4.33 10.95 10.00
C HIS A 71 -5.51 10.58 10.94
N PRO A 72 -5.54 11.06 12.20
CA PRO A 72 -6.61 10.71 13.13
C PRO A 72 -8.03 10.91 12.57
N ASP A 73 -8.25 12.01 11.84
CA ASP A 73 -9.56 12.29 11.21
C ASP A 73 -9.94 11.23 10.16
N ASP A 74 -8.99 10.78 9.34
CA ASP A 74 -9.21 9.74 8.33
C ASP A 74 -9.41 8.36 8.98
N ALA A 75 -8.70 8.11 10.09
CA ALA A 75 -8.86 6.89 10.88
C ALA A 75 -10.22 6.81 11.60
N GLU A 76 -10.71 7.93 12.13
CA GLU A 76 -12.07 8.07 12.68
C GLU A 76 -13.11 7.81 11.58
N ALA A 77 -12.94 8.44 10.40
CA ALA A 77 -13.84 8.25 9.27
C ALA A 77 -13.85 6.80 8.76
N LEU A 78 -12.69 6.12 8.72
CA LEU A 78 -12.61 4.71 8.35
C LEU A 78 -13.37 3.84 9.36
N LEU A 79 -13.17 4.04 10.66
CA LEU A 79 -13.86 3.25 11.68
C LEU A 79 -15.38 3.47 11.64
N ASP A 80 -15.82 4.72 11.47
CA ASP A 80 -17.23 5.06 11.30
C ASP A 80 -17.85 4.36 10.07
N SER A 81 -17.13 4.31 8.96
CA SER A 81 -17.61 3.64 7.75
C SER A 81 -17.87 2.12 7.91
N LEU A 82 -17.24 1.49 8.91
CA LEU A 82 -17.30 0.05 9.14
C LEU A 82 -18.36 -0.35 10.16
N TYR A 83 -18.56 0.47 11.19
CA TYR A 83 -19.42 0.17 12.34
C TYR A 83 -20.63 1.10 12.47
N ALA A 84 -20.69 2.20 11.70
CA ALA A 84 -21.71 3.26 11.78
C ALA A 84 -21.89 3.77 13.21
N ILE A 85 -20.90 4.53 13.70
CA ILE A 85 -20.86 5.03 15.07
C ILE A 85 -22.08 5.93 15.29
N SER A 86 -22.89 5.66 16.33
CA SER A 86 -24.03 6.52 16.62
C SER A 86 -23.55 7.90 17.07
N LEU A 87 -24.02 8.93 16.39
CA LEU A 87 -23.82 10.33 16.78
C LEU A 87 -24.78 10.75 17.91
N GLU A 88 -25.69 9.88 18.35
CA GLU A 88 -26.69 10.19 19.37
C GLU A 88 -26.14 10.13 20.82
N GLY A 89 -24.88 9.72 21.01
CA GLY A 89 -24.24 9.68 22.33
C GLY A 89 -22.74 9.99 22.32
N ASP A 90 -22.35 11.04 23.04
CA ASP A 90 -20.94 11.48 23.20
C ASP A 90 -19.99 10.34 23.64
N ALA A 91 -20.50 9.35 24.38
CA ALA A 91 -19.71 8.25 24.93
C ALA A 91 -19.23 7.24 23.86
N GLU A 92 -20.04 6.96 22.84
CA GLU A 92 -19.67 5.99 21.80
C GLU A 92 -18.62 6.60 20.87
N TRP A 93 -18.81 7.86 20.50
CA TRP A 93 -17.84 8.61 19.73
C TRP A 93 -16.51 8.80 20.47
N GLN A 94 -16.54 9.10 21.78
CA GLN A 94 -15.30 9.16 22.58
C GLN A 94 -14.58 7.80 22.63
N SER A 95 -15.34 6.70 22.69
CA SER A 95 -14.78 5.34 22.67
C SER A 95 -14.12 5.02 21.32
N ALA A 96 -14.74 5.44 20.21
CA ALA A 96 -14.16 5.29 18.87
C ALA A 96 -12.83 6.03 18.73
N ARG A 97 -12.73 7.25 19.28
CA ARG A 97 -11.47 8.02 19.32
C ARG A 97 -10.39 7.33 20.12
N ASP A 98 -10.76 6.77 21.27
CA ASP A 98 -9.81 6.03 22.11
C ASP A 98 -9.31 4.76 21.39
N ILE A 99 -10.16 4.09 20.61
CA ILE A 99 -9.76 2.97 19.75
C ILE A 99 -8.79 3.43 18.67
N VAL A 100 -9.11 4.49 17.91
CA VAL A 100 -8.23 5.04 16.87
C VAL A 100 -6.85 5.39 17.43
N LYS A 101 -6.83 6.06 18.60
CA LYS A 101 -5.58 6.42 19.29
C LYS A 101 -4.76 5.20 19.70
N ARG A 102 -5.41 4.14 20.19
CA ARG A 102 -4.73 2.89 20.59
C ARG A 102 -4.17 2.12 19.39
N LEU A 103 -4.86 2.17 18.25
CA LEU A 103 -4.45 1.49 17.02
C LEU A 103 -3.44 2.31 16.19
N GLY A 104 -3.15 3.55 16.59
CA GLY A 104 -2.12 4.38 15.98
C GLY A 104 -2.36 4.71 14.51
N GLY A 105 -3.63 4.72 14.06
CA GLY A 105 -3.99 5.02 12.67
C GLY A 105 -3.64 3.92 11.66
N HIS A 106 -3.33 2.69 12.10
CA HIS A 106 -3.01 1.59 11.17
C HIS A 106 -4.29 1.08 10.46
N PRO A 107 -4.43 1.23 9.13
CA PRO A 107 -5.69 0.94 8.42
C PRO A 107 -6.20 -0.48 8.68
N LEU A 108 -5.33 -1.48 8.49
CA LEU A 108 -5.71 -2.89 8.69
C LEU A 108 -6.19 -3.20 10.11
N ALA A 109 -5.62 -2.54 11.13
CA ALA A 109 -6.01 -2.77 12.51
C ALA A 109 -7.40 -2.18 12.80
N LEU A 110 -7.66 -0.99 12.24
CA LEU A 110 -8.96 -0.34 12.29
C LEU A 110 -10.03 -1.17 11.58
N GLU A 111 -9.71 -1.72 10.41
CA GLU A 111 -10.62 -2.59 9.67
C GLU A 111 -11.00 -3.84 10.45
N VAL A 112 -10.01 -4.54 11.03
CA VAL A 112 -10.25 -5.74 11.84
C VAL A 112 -11.13 -5.41 13.05
N VAL A 113 -10.85 -4.33 13.76
CA VAL A 113 -11.66 -3.91 14.92
C VAL A 113 -13.05 -3.46 14.50
N GLY A 114 -13.18 -2.65 13.46
CA GLY A 114 -14.48 -2.16 12.97
C GLY A 114 -15.41 -3.29 12.54
N VAL A 115 -14.89 -4.27 11.79
CA VAL A 115 -15.67 -5.47 11.41
C VAL A 115 -16.07 -6.28 12.63
N TYR A 116 -15.15 -6.49 13.58
CA TYR A 116 -15.45 -7.21 14.81
C TYR A 116 -16.55 -6.53 15.65
N LEU A 117 -16.54 -5.19 15.74
CA LEU A 117 -17.56 -4.44 16.45
C LEU A 117 -18.92 -4.58 15.75
N ARG A 118 -18.94 -4.51 14.41
CA ARG A 118 -20.17 -4.67 13.61
C ARG A 118 -20.81 -6.04 13.81
N ASP A 119 -20.01 -7.11 13.85
CA ASP A 119 -20.52 -8.48 13.98
C ASP A 119 -21.00 -8.81 15.41
N ARG A 120 -20.72 -7.95 16.40
CA ARG A 120 -21.10 -8.13 17.81
C ARG A 120 -22.22 -7.21 18.30
N ASN A 121 -22.69 -6.30 17.46
CA ASN A 121 -23.94 -5.56 17.65
C ASN A 121 -25.12 -6.26 16.98
#